data_AF-A0A6L9Z4B3-F1
#
_entry.id   AF-A0A6L9Z4B3-F1
#
_cell.length_a   1.000
_cell.length_b   1.000
_cell.length_c   1.000
_cell.angle_alpha   90.00
_cell.angle_beta   90.00
_cell.angle_gamma   90.00
#
_symmetry.space_group_name_H-M   'P 1'
#
loop_
_entity.id
_entity.type
_entity.pdbx_description
1 polymer ?
#
loop_
_entity_poly.entity_id
_entity_poly.type
_entity_poly.pdbx_seq_one_letter_code
_entity_poly.pdbx_strand_id
1 'polypeptide(L)'
;MLKRQLSLSGWLKNKPLGLLLATLMLITSSLFYEKAKANESFVASQSSVLYSQPLREVTEAIKPDLTEPYVQSDPLNSPYPIPWNWVLETHAELVANQSFGFRYYRSQSLVSPDGKYAAYSRIQLQGQPELYRSRISSVMFLENLQTGDLRIITASSPLANHHNDDTLSGAISILIPVSWTESSDRLLGRQFESFFNTSDGSDYAVIWDRNQNTVTTLAPERIHYTNAMLLGWSQANPDQVLFQAGELGNEYWPMWSVEPNGYTALTFEDEPMVYGESVEHIWSGSQARW
;
A
#
# COMPACT_ATOMS: atom_id res chain seq x y z
N MET A 1 0.66 -41.24 -0.19
CA MET A 1 1.53 -40.63 -1.22
C MET A 1 0.70 -40.44 -2.48
N LEU A 2 0.05 -39.29 -2.64
CA LEU A 2 -0.66 -38.92 -3.87
C LEU A 2 -0.54 -37.39 -4.02
N LYS A 3 0.33 -36.95 -4.93
CA LYS A 3 0.46 -35.56 -5.36
C LYS A 3 -0.77 -35.21 -6.20
N ARG A 4 -1.44 -34.09 -5.91
CA ARG A 4 -2.33 -33.43 -6.87
C ARG A 4 -1.88 -32.00 -7.06
N GLN A 5 -1.62 -31.68 -8.33
CA GLN A 5 -1.20 -30.40 -8.85
C GLN A 5 -2.33 -29.37 -8.70
N LEU A 6 -1.99 -28.19 -8.19
CA LEU A 6 -2.82 -26.99 -8.25
C LEU A 6 -2.79 -26.45 -9.69
N SER A 7 -3.96 -26.22 -10.27
CA SER A 7 -4.16 -25.71 -11.63
C SER A 7 -4.38 -24.20 -11.61
N LEU A 8 -3.42 -23.43 -12.12
CA LEU A 8 -3.41 -21.96 -12.26
C LEU A 8 -4.27 -21.42 -13.43
N SER A 9 -5.30 -22.15 -13.86
CA SER A 9 -5.94 -21.92 -15.17
C SER A 9 -7.08 -20.89 -15.20
N GLY A 10 -7.39 -20.20 -14.10
CA GLY A 10 -8.56 -19.31 -14.02
C GLY A 10 -8.34 -17.86 -14.48
N TRP A 11 -7.10 -17.37 -14.50
CA TRP A 11 -6.86 -15.91 -14.54
C TRP A 11 -6.36 -15.36 -15.87
N LEU A 12 -5.86 -16.22 -16.78
CA LEU A 12 -5.27 -15.79 -18.05
C LEU A 12 -5.81 -16.61 -19.22
N LYS A 13 -6.84 -16.10 -19.90
CA LYS A 13 -7.13 -16.40 -21.31
C LYS A 13 -8.17 -15.44 -21.87
N ASN A 14 -7.74 -14.53 -22.74
CA ASN A 14 -8.42 -14.20 -24.00
C ASN A 14 -7.65 -13.15 -24.82
N LYS A 15 -6.88 -13.61 -25.83
CA LYS A 15 -6.90 -13.23 -27.27
C LYS A 15 -5.52 -13.28 -27.96
N PRO A 16 -5.48 -13.51 -29.30
CA PRO A 16 -4.46 -14.33 -29.95
C PRO A 16 -3.33 -13.53 -30.63
N LEU A 17 -2.18 -14.21 -30.77
CA LEU A 17 -1.07 -13.86 -31.66
C LEU A 17 -1.55 -13.71 -33.11
N GLY A 18 -1.26 -12.57 -33.71
CA GLY A 18 -1.15 -12.39 -35.16
C GLY A 18 0.30 -12.06 -35.50
N LEU A 19 1.01 -13.02 -36.10
CA LEU A 19 2.31 -12.83 -36.74
C LEU A 19 2.08 -12.16 -38.10
N LEU A 20 2.90 -11.16 -38.46
CA LEU A 20 3.32 -10.93 -39.85
C LEU A 20 4.60 -10.06 -39.90
N LEU A 21 5.63 -10.64 -40.52
CA LEU A 21 6.85 -10.01 -40.99
C LEU A 21 6.55 -8.91 -42.04
N ALA A 22 7.39 -7.88 -42.13
CA ALA A 22 8.34 -7.72 -43.25
C ALA A 22 8.97 -6.29 -43.37
N THR A 23 10.30 -6.31 -43.52
CA THR A 23 11.15 -5.50 -44.43
C THR A 23 11.45 -4.00 -44.19
N LEU A 24 12.71 -3.81 -43.82
CA LEU A 24 13.71 -2.80 -44.17
C LEU A 24 13.54 -2.09 -45.54
N MET A 25 13.68 -0.75 -45.56
CA MET A 25 14.26 0.05 -46.66
C MET A 25 14.89 1.33 -46.09
N LEU A 26 16.20 1.49 -46.33
CA LEU A 26 16.92 2.77 -46.23
C LEU A 26 16.51 3.69 -47.40
N ILE A 27 16.64 5.02 -47.24
CA ILE A 27 17.32 5.97 -48.17
C ILE A 27 17.14 7.44 -47.69
N THR A 28 18.30 8.04 -47.38
CA THR A 28 18.84 9.42 -47.48
C THR A 28 18.00 10.73 -47.52
N SER A 29 18.74 11.79 -47.14
CA SER A 29 18.77 13.21 -47.62
C SER A 29 18.08 14.33 -46.81
N SER A 30 18.89 14.97 -45.97
CA SER A 30 19.16 16.43 -45.86
C SER A 30 18.27 17.51 -46.52
N LEU A 31 17.95 18.51 -45.68
CA LEU A 31 17.97 19.99 -45.84
C LEU A 31 16.75 20.75 -46.43
N PHE A 32 16.22 21.63 -45.57
CA PHE A 32 15.63 22.98 -45.73
C PHE A 32 14.63 23.31 -46.86
N TYR A 33 13.47 23.84 -46.44
CA TYR A 33 13.04 25.18 -46.90
C TYR A 33 12.21 25.90 -45.82
N GLU A 34 12.29 27.23 -45.91
CA GLU A 34 12.10 28.27 -44.91
C GLU A 34 10.74 28.99 -45.10
N LYS A 35 10.32 29.75 -44.08
CA LYS A 35 9.90 31.18 -44.15
C LYS A 35 8.51 31.53 -43.60
N ALA A 36 8.53 32.34 -42.53
CA ALA A 36 7.94 33.70 -42.46
C ALA A 36 8.34 34.32 -41.10
N LYS A 37 9.41 35.11 -41.01
CA LYS A 37 9.45 36.61 -41.02
C LYS A 37 8.38 37.30 -40.14
N ALA A 38 8.83 37.95 -39.07
CA ALA A 38 8.91 39.42 -39.00
C ALA A 38 9.71 39.91 -37.77
N ASN A 39 10.56 40.90 -38.04
CA ASN A 39 11.58 41.58 -37.22
C ASN A 39 11.04 42.35 -35.99
N GLU A 40 11.79 42.33 -34.88
CA GLU A 40 12.63 43.42 -34.30
C GLU A 40 11.86 44.73 -34.00
N SER A 41 11.94 45.29 -32.79
CA SER A 41 13.16 45.97 -32.34
C SER A 41 13.06 46.50 -30.89
N PHE A 42 14.23 46.92 -30.42
CA PHE A 42 14.76 47.22 -29.09
C PHE A 42 14.20 48.46 -28.35
N VAL A 43 14.14 48.32 -27.02
CA VAL A 43 14.49 49.25 -25.91
C VAL A 43 14.03 50.71 -25.92
N ALA A 44 13.28 51.09 -24.88
CA ALA A 44 13.50 52.33 -24.12
C ALA A 44 12.93 52.20 -22.70
N SER A 45 13.81 52.31 -21.70
CA SER A 45 13.48 52.58 -20.30
C SER A 45 13.07 54.05 -20.15
N GLN A 46 11.99 54.33 -19.42
CA GLN A 46 11.82 55.60 -18.73
C GLN A 46 10.92 55.45 -17.50
N SER A 47 11.47 55.95 -16.39
CA SER A 47 10.93 55.97 -15.04
C SER A 47 9.71 56.88 -14.93
N SER A 48 8.72 56.48 -14.14
CA SER A 48 7.80 57.42 -13.49
C SER A 48 7.57 56.99 -12.05
N VAL A 49 7.91 57.90 -11.14
CA VAL A 49 7.60 57.85 -9.71
C VAL A 49 6.27 58.55 -9.52
N LEU A 50 5.32 57.97 -8.76
CA LEU A 50 4.45 58.64 -7.77
C LEU A 50 3.19 57.81 -7.43
N TYR A 51 3.19 57.24 -6.22
CA TYR A 51 2.28 57.56 -5.10
C TYR A 51 2.04 56.33 -4.22
N SER A 52 2.46 56.46 -2.97
CA SER A 52 2.15 55.57 -1.87
C SER A 52 0.65 55.60 -1.55
N GLN A 53 0.06 54.41 -1.38
CA GLN A 53 -1.19 54.21 -0.67
C GLN A 53 -0.95 53.27 0.53
N PRO A 54 -1.65 53.48 1.65
CA PRO A 54 -1.30 52.87 2.93
C PRO A 54 -1.61 51.37 2.96
N LEU A 55 -0.79 50.67 3.74
CA LEU A 55 -0.88 49.25 4.06
C LEU A 55 -2.33 48.86 4.40
N ARG A 56 -2.99 48.10 3.52
CA ARG A 56 -4.19 47.37 3.90
C ARG A 56 -3.77 46.23 4.80
N GLU A 57 -4.22 46.31 6.04
CA GLU A 57 -4.19 45.26 7.05
C GLU A 57 -4.62 43.94 6.40
N VAL A 58 -3.66 43.02 6.29
CA VAL A 58 -3.90 41.65 5.84
C VAL A 58 -4.82 41.05 6.88
N THR A 59 -6.11 40.92 6.55
CA THR A 59 -7.03 40.11 7.33
C THR A 59 -6.44 38.71 7.37
N GLU A 60 -5.97 38.34 8.56
CA GLU A 60 -5.43 37.03 8.89
C GLU A 60 -6.41 35.98 8.37
N ALA A 61 -6.00 35.26 7.33
CA ALA A 61 -6.80 34.18 6.78
C ALA A 61 -7.01 33.19 7.93
N ILE A 62 -8.27 33.04 8.31
CA ILE A 62 -8.76 32.12 9.34
C ILE A 62 -8.08 30.77 9.10
N LYS A 63 -7.16 30.41 10.00
CA LYS A 63 -6.56 29.07 10.05
C LYS A 63 -7.73 28.10 10.23
N PRO A 64 -7.97 27.15 9.31
CA PRO A 64 -9.04 26.20 9.52
C PRO A 64 -8.79 25.47 10.84
N ASP A 65 -9.83 25.43 11.66
CA ASP A 65 -9.87 24.74 12.94
C ASP A 65 -9.59 23.24 12.69
N LEU A 66 -8.39 22.79 13.03
CA LEU A 66 -7.92 21.41 12.85
C LEU A 66 -8.42 20.50 13.98
N THR A 67 -9.70 20.60 14.35
CA THR A 67 -10.33 19.75 15.38
C THR A 67 -11.28 18.70 14.82
N GLU A 68 -11.34 18.54 13.49
CA GLU A 68 -11.88 17.33 12.87
C GLU A 68 -10.84 16.21 13.01
N PRO A 69 -11.16 15.06 13.65
CA PRO A 69 -10.25 13.93 13.67
C PRO A 69 -9.94 13.51 12.23
N TYR A 70 -8.66 13.44 11.88
CA TYR A 70 -8.21 12.99 10.57
C TYR A 70 -8.64 11.53 10.38
N VAL A 71 -9.79 11.30 9.72
CA VAL A 71 -10.26 9.95 9.40
C VAL A 71 -9.36 9.42 8.30
N GLN A 72 -8.47 8.51 8.68
CA GLN A 72 -7.66 7.78 7.71
C GLN A 72 -8.60 6.91 6.86
N SER A 73 -8.68 7.20 5.56
CA SER A 73 -9.48 6.42 4.63
C SER A 73 -8.77 5.09 4.36
N ASP A 74 -9.54 4.00 4.21
CA ASP A 74 -9.04 2.68 3.81
C ASP A 74 -9.90 2.15 2.65
N PRO A 75 -9.30 1.56 1.59
CA PRO A 75 -10.08 1.05 0.45
C PRO A 75 -11.12 -0.02 0.81
N LEU A 76 -10.89 -0.77 1.89
CA LEU A 76 -11.81 -1.78 2.39
C LEU A 76 -12.56 -1.33 3.64
N ASN A 77 -12.37 -0.07 4.07
CA ASN A 77 -12.88 0.42 5.36
C ASN A 77 -12.41 -0.45 6.55
N SER A 78 -11.17 -0.95 6.48
CA SER A 78 -10.58 -1.78 7.53
C SER A 78 -10.42 -1.00 8.85
N PRO A 79 -10.61 -1.68 10.00
CA PRO A 79 -10.25 -1.10 11.31
C PRO A 79 -8.75 -0.86 11.48
N TYR A 80 -7.91 -1.39 10.57
CA TYR A 80 -6.45 -1.22 10.58
C TYR A 80 -6.01 -0.54 9.28
N PRO A 81 -6.28 0.76 9.12
CA PRO A 81 -6.19 1.41 7.82
C PRO A 81 -4.74 1.40 7.29
N ILE A 82 -4.58 1.06 6.00
CA ILE A 82 -3.34 1.37 5.29
C ILE A 82 -3.22 2.89 5.09
N PRO A 83 -2.02 3.47 4.85
CA PRO A 83 -1.86 4.92 4.73
C PRO A 83 -2.36 5.42 3.36
N TRP A 84 -3.65 5.24 3.07
CA TRP A 84 -4.25 5.52 1.78
C TRP A 84 -4.25 7.02 1.46
N ASN A 85 -4.51 7.87 2.45
CA ASN A 85 -4.45 9.31 2.25
C ASN A 85 -3.04 9.75 1.80
N TRP A 86 -1.98 9.20 2.41
CA TRP A 86 -0.61 9.44 1.96
C TRP A 86 -0.40 9.00 0.50
N VAL A 87 -0.97 7.86 0.09
CA VAL A 87 -0.91 7.39 -1.31
C VAL A 87 -1.54 8.41 -2.27
N LEU A 88 -2.76 8.86 -1.96
CA LEU A 88 -3.50 9.79 -2.81
C LEU A 88 -2.88 11.19 -2.86
N GLU A 89 -2.46 11.72 -1.71
CA GLU A 89 -1.79 13.03 -1.62
C GLU A 89 -0.45 13.01 -2.37
N THR A 90 0.33 11.94 -2.21
CA THR A 90 1.59 11.75 -2.92
C THR A 90 1.37 11.67 -4.43
N HIS A 91 0.34 10.95 -4.88
CA HIS A 91 -0.01 10.90 -6.29
C HIS A 91 -0.44 12.27 -6.84
N ALA A 92 -1.27 13.01 -6.10
CA ALA A 92 -1.69 14.35 -6.48
C ALA A 92 -0.50 15.31 -6.64
N GLU A 93 0.49 15.24 -5.75
CA GLU A 93 1.75 15.99 -5.86
C GLU A 93 2.50 15.63 -7.15
N LEU A 94 2.63 14.33 -7.46
CA LEU A 94 3.32 13.87 -8.67
C LEU A 94 2.64 14.35 -9.95
N VAL A 95 1.30 14.31 -9.99
CA VAL A 95 0.50 14.82 -11.12
C VAL A 95 0.67 16.32 -11.28
N ALA A 96 0.58 17.09 -10.19
CA ALA A 96 0.72 18.55 -10.22
C ALA A 96 2.11 18.97 -10.74
N ASN A 97 3.15 18.21 -10.40
CA ASN A 97 4.52 18.47 -10.81
C ASN A 97 4.92 17.77 -12.11
N GLN A 98 4.03 17.00 -12.75
CA GLN A 98 4.31 16.14 -13.91
C GLN A 98 5.57 15.28 -13.71
N SER A 99 5.75 14.76 -12.49
CA SER A 99 6.96 14.06 -12.08
C SER A 99 6.69 12.58 -11.82
N PHE A 100 7.77 11.80 -11.77
CA PHE A 100 7.76 10.38 -11.45
C PHE A 100 8.88 10.09 -10.44
N GLY A 101 8.77 8.98 -9.74
CA GLY A 101 9.84 8.51 -8.86
C GLY A 101 9.35 7.81 -7.60
N PHE A 102 10.28 7.56 -6.70
CA PHE A 102 10.00 6.86 -5.45
C PHE A 102 9.58 7.84 -4.35
N ARG A 103 8.63 7.40 -3.53
CA ARG A 103 8.19 8.05 -2.31
C ARG A 103 8.06 6.99 -1.24
N TYR A 104 8.40 7.35 -0.02
CA TYR A 104 8.49 6.42 1.10
C TYR A 104 7.61 6.87 2.24
N TYR A 105 6.99 5.90 2.90
CA TYR A 105 6.25 6.06 4.13
C TYR A 105 6.73 5.03 5.14
N ARG A 106 6.82 5.42 6.41
CA ARG A 106 7.08 4.51 7.52
C ARG A 106 5.86 4.49 8.42
N SER A 107 5.34 3.31 8.72
CA SER A 107 4.24 3.18 9.67
C SER A 107 4.69 3.52 11.10
N GLN A 108 3.72 3.75 11.98
CA GLN A 108 3.93 3.67 13.42
C GLN A 108 4.48 2.28 13.80
N SER A 109 5.15 2.23 14.94
CA SER A 109 5.71 0.98 15.47
C SER A 109 4.71 0.32 16.41
N LEU A 110 4.50 -0.98 16.25
CA LEU A 110 3.65 -1.80 17.11
C LEU A 110 4.54 -2.60 18.06
N VAL A 111 4.48 -2.27 19.36
CA VAL A 111 5.29 -2.91 20.41
C VAL A 111 4.55 -4.11 20.99
N SER A 112 5.27 -5.21 21.23
CA SER A 112 4.71 -6.41 21.86
C SER A 112 4.29 -6.15 23.31
N PRO A 113 3.25 -6.84 23.83
CA PRO A 113 2.84 -6.68 25.23
C PRO A 113 3.96 -6.91 26.26
N ASP A 114 4.91 -7.81 25.96
CA ASP A 114 6.09 -8.06 26.79
C ASP A 114 7.24 -7.02 26.61
N GLY A 115 7.05 -6.04 25.73
CA GLY A 115 8.00 -4.96 25.45
C GLY A 115 9.30 -5.39 24.76
N LYS A 116 9.41 -6.62 24.27
CA LYS A 116 10.66 -7.15 23.70
C LYS A 116 10.80 -6.93 22.21
N TYR A 117 9.70 -6.72 21.49
CA TYR A 117 9.72 -6.56 20.05
C TYR A 117 8.96 -5.31 19.62
N ALA A 118 9.42 -4.71 18.52
CA ALA A 118 8.67 -3.69 17.80
C ALA A 118 8.58 -4.08 16.32
N ALA A 119 7.39 -3.93 15.74
CA ALA A 119 7.15 -4.13 14.31
C ALA A 119 6.79 -2.81 13.64
N TYR A 120 7.30 -2.57 12.43
CA TYR A 120 6.90 -1.41 11.62
C TYR A 120 7.11 -1.72 10.13
N SER A 121 6.44 -0.98 9.26
CA SER A 121 6.59 -1.15 7.81
C SER A 121 7.23 0.05 7.16
N ARG A 122 7.97 -0.21 6.08
CA ARG A 122 8.33 0.79 5.09
C ARG A 122 7.55 0.51 3.82
N ILE A 123 6.83 1.50 3.35
CA ILE A 123 5.99 1.44 2.16
C ILE A 123 6.65 2.33 1.11
N GLN A 124 6.78 1.80 -0.10
CA GLN A 124 7.37 2.49 -1.24
C GLN A 124 6.31 2.63 -2.32
N LEU A 125 6.03 3.87 -2.70
CA LEU A 125 5.26 4.19 -3.90
C LEU A 125 6.25 4.50 -5.02
N GLN A 126 6.27 3.67 -6.05
CA GLN A 126 6.85 4.00 -7.35
C GLN A 126 5.78 4.75 -8.14
N GLY A 127 5.79 6.08 -8.01
CA GLY A 127 4.74 6.93 -8.54
C GLY A 127 4.97 7.34 -10.00
N GLN A 128 3.88 7.34 -10.75
CA GLN A 128 3.75 7.85 -12.11
C GLN A 128 2.55 8.81 -12.15
N PRO A 129 2.52 9.80 -13.07
CA PRO A 129 1.36 10.68 -13.23
C PRO A 129 0.06 9.89 -13.46
N GLU A 130 0.11 8.81 -14.26
CA GLU A 130 -1.01 7.88 -14.36
C GLU A 130 -0.99 6.84 -13.24
N LEU A 131 -2.02 6.85 -12.39
CA LEU A 131 -2.11 5.97 -11.22
C LEU A 131 -2.07 4.47 -11.58
N TYR A 132 -2.67 4.07 -12.71
CA TYR A 132 -2.62 2.68 -13.20
C TYR A 132 -1.23 2.23 -13.66
N ARG A 133 -0.26 3.15 -13.77
CA ARG A 133 1.17 2.85 -14.01
C ARG A 133 2.00 2.92 -12.74
N SER A 134 1.44 3.46 -11.66
CA SER A 134 2.08 3.50 -10.34
C SER A 134 2.06 2.13 -9.70
N ARG A 135 2.95 1.91 -8.73
CA ARG A 135 3.06 0.65 -8.00
C ARG A 135 3.36 0.91 -6.53
N ILE A 136 2.79 0.12 -5.64
CA ILE A 136 3.13 0.16 -4.21
C ILE A 136 3.66 -1.20 -3.78
N SER A 137 4.80 -1.17 -3.10
CA SER A 137 5.35 -2.31 -2.38
C SER A 137 5.67 -1.93 -0.95
N SER A 138 5.93 -2.92 -0.12
CA SER A 138 6.28 -2.68 1.28
C SER A 138 7.14 -3.79 1.85
N VAL A 139 7.82 -3.47 2.94
CA VAL A 139 8.60 -4.42 3.74
C VAL A 139 8.26 -4.16 5.20
N MET A 140 7.86 -5.21 5.92
CA MET A 140 7.66 -5.15 7.37
C MET A 140 8.93 -5.59 8.09
N PHE A 141 9.34 -4.81 9.06
CA PHE A 141 10.48 -5.05 9.91
C PHE A 141 10.00 -5.46 11.30
N LEU A 142 10.72 -6.40 11.90
CA LEU A 142 10.56 -6.85 13.27
C LEU A 142 11.90 -6.72 13.98
N GLU A 143 11.94 -5.86 14.99
CA GLU A 143 13.14 -5.58 15.77
C GLU A 143 13.01 -6.20 17.17
N ASN A 144 14.04 -6.91 17.61
CA ASN A 144 14.21 -7.27 19.01
C ASN A 144 14.80 -6.07 19.75
N LEU A 145 14.03 -5.45 20.65
CA LEU A 145 14.42 -4.23 21.35
C LEU A 145 15.54 -4.42 22.37
N GLN A 146 15.82 -5.66 22.76
CA GLN A 146 16.92 -5.97 23.69
C GLN A 146 18.25 -6.18 22.97
N THR A 147 18.23 -6.87 21.82
CA THR A 147 19.46 -7.21 21.08
C THR A 147 19.75 -6.27 19.92
N GLY A 148 18.74 -5.54 19.43
CA GLY A 148 18.80 -4.76 18.20
C GLY A 148 18.70 -5.63 16.93
N ASP A 149 18.43 -6.94 17.06
CA ASP A 149 18.32 -7.82 15.90
C ASP A 149 17.11 -7.43 15.06
N LEU A 150 17.36 -7.13 13.79
CA LEU A 150 16.35 -6.72 12.83
C LEU A 150 16.05 -7.84 11.85
N ARG A 151 14.77 -8.16 11.69
CA ARG A 151 14.25 -9.13 10.74
C ARG A 151 13.30 -8.46 9.75
N ILE A 152 13.26 -9.03 8.55
CA ILE A 152 12.21 -8.74 7.55
C ILE A 152 11.13 -9.83 7.61
N ILE A 153 9.87 -9.41 7.62
CA ILE A 153 8.69 -10.25 7.48
C ILE A 153 8.07 -9.97 6.10
N THR A 154 7.83 -11.03 5.33
CA THR A 154 7.23 -10.97 4.00
C THR A 154 6.00 -11.86 3.93
N ALA A 155 4.95 -11.40 3.26
CA ALA A 155 3.80 -12.22 2.95
C ALA A 155 4.12 -13.23 1.83
N SER A 156 3.43 -14.37 1.83
CA SER A 156 3.41 -15.34 0.73
C SER A 156 2.08 -15.27 -0.04
N SER A 157 1.57 -14.06 -0.26
CA SER A 157 0.33 -13.76 -0.99
C SER A 157 0.58 -13.50 -2.49
N PRO A 158 -0.47 -13.48 -3.35
CA PRO A 158 -0.33 -13.36 -4.79
C PRO A 158 0.58 -12.22 -5.26
N LEU A 159 0.35 -10.96 -4.87
CA LEU A 159 1.20 -9.85 -5.34
C LEU A 159 2.54 -9.77 -4.60
N ALA A 160 2.58 -10.07 -3.30
CA ALA A 160 3.83 -10.03 -2.51
C ALA A 160 4.91 -10.98 -3.07
N ASN A 161 4.51 -12.15 -3.57
CA ASN A 161 5.40 -13.10 -4.22
C ASN A 161 6.02 -12.57 -5.53
N HIS A 162 5.44 -11.51 -6.11
CA HIS A 162 5.85 -10.92 -7.39
C HIS A 162 6.30 -9.45 -7.24
N HIS A 163 6.80 -9.04 -6.07
CA HIS A 163 7.18 -7.64 -5.80
C HIS A 163 8.23 -7.03 -6.76
N ASN A 164 9.08 -7.85 -7.41
CA ASN A 164 10.08 -7.41 -8.39
C ASN A 164 9.61 -7.54 -9.85
N ASP A 165 8.35 -7.92 -10.10
CA ASP A 165 7.86 -8.11 -11.46
C ASP A 165 7.41 -6.78 -12.06
N ASP A 166 8.28 -6.14 -12.85
CA ASP A 166 8.01 -4.86 -13.53
C ASP A 166 6.79 -4.87 -14.47
N THR A 167 6.23 -6.04 -14.76
CA THR A 167 5.03 -6.16 -15.60
C THR A 167 3.72 -5.89 -14.85
N LEU A 168 3.72 -5.92 -13.51
CA LEU A 168 2.52 -5.69 -12.68
C LEU A 168 2.24 -4.19 -12.46
N SER A 169 2.00 -3.46 -13.56
CA SER A 169 1.56 -2.05 -13.51
C SER A 169 0.27 -1.91 -12.72
N GLY A 170 0.18 -0.87 -11.87
CA GLY A 170 -1.00 -0.61 -11.05
C GLY A 170 -1.06 -1.43 -9.76
N ALA A 171 -0.15 -2.39 -9.55
CA ALA A 171 -0.20 -3.27 -8.38
C ALA A 171 0.03 -2.53 -7.06
N ILE A 172 -0.74 -2.89 -6.05
CA ILE A 172 -0.65 -2.41 -4.68
C ILE A 172 -0.41 -3.62 -3.78
N SER A 173 0.71 -3.64 -3.05
CA SER A 173 1.01 -4.67 -2.05
C SER A 173 1.57 -4.01 -0.79
N ILE A 174 0.74 -3.91 0.25
CA ILE A 174 1.04 -3.20 1.50
C ILE A 174 0.88 -4.14 2.68
N LEU A 175 1.98 -4.43 3.36
CA LEU A 175 2.05 -5.15 4.62
C LEU A 175 2.24 -4.16 5.76
N ILE A 176 1.36 -4.16 6.75
CA ILE A 176 1.47 -3.37 7.99
C ILE A 176 1.29 -4.26 9.22
N PRO A 177 1.95 -3.97 10.35
CA PRO A 177 1.66 -4.64 11.60
C PRO A 177 0.26 -4.23 12.10
N VAL A 178 -0.48 -5.18 12.68
CA VAL A 178 -1.84 -4.97 13.19
C VAL A 178 -1.91 -5.21 14.69
N SER A 179 -1.44 -6.37 15.14
CA SER A 179 -1.64 -6.80 16.51
C SER A 179 -0.61 -7.84 16.91
N TRP A 180 -0.30 -7.91 18.19
CA TRP A 180 0.29 -9.09 18.82
C TRP A 180 -0.81 -10.04 19.32
N THR A 181 -0.46 -11.25 19.71
CA THR A 181 -1.25 -12.01 20.69
C THR A 181 -1.02 -11.45 22.09
N GLU A 182 -1.95 -11.71 23.01
CA GLU A 182 -1.81 -11.33 24.43
C GLU A 182 -0.48 -11.83 25.03
N SER A 183 -0.11 -13.07 24.70
CA SER A 183 1.13 -13.73 25.13
C SER A 183 2.41 -13.21 24.46
N SER A 184 2.33 -12.26 23.52
CA SER A 184 3.48 -11.73 22.76
C SER A 184 4.27 -12.77 21.95
N ASP A 185 3.67 -13.93 21.69
CA ASP A 185 4.32 -15.04 20.98
C ASP A 185 4.02 -15.05 19.48
N ARG A 186 3.01 -14.30 19.03
CA ARG A 186 2.72 -14.14 17.61
C ARG A 186 2.42 -12.68 17.24
N LEU A 187 2.93 -12.27 16.09
CA LEU A 187 2.62 -11.00 15.46
C LEU A 187 1.67 -11.24 14.28
N LEU A 188 0.59 -10.47 14.22
CA LEU A 188 -0.32 -10.35 13.09
C LEU A 188 0.00 -9.09 12.29
N GLY A 189 0.20 -9.27 10.99
CA GLY A 189 0.23 -8.21 10.00
C GLY A 189 -0.94 -8.33 9.02
N ARG A 190 -1.38 -7.19 8.50
CA ARG A 190 -2.33 -7.09 7.40
C ARG A 190 -1.55 -6.89 6.12
N GLN A 191 -1.68 -7.82 5.20
CA GLN A 191 -1.22 -7.69 3.82
C GLN A 191 -2.43 -7.30 2.96
N PHE A 192 -2.52 -6.04 2.54
CA PHE A 192 -3.51 -5.58 1.57
C PHE A 192 -2.94 -5.72 0.15
N GLU A 193 -3.74 -6.28 -0.75
CA GLU A 193 -3.42 -6.41 -2.17
C GLU A 193 -4.55 -5.90 -3.07
N SER A 194 -4.19 -5.13 -4.10
CA SER A 194 -5.15 -4.51 -5.02
C SER A 194 -4.46 -4.06 -6.32
N PHE A 195 -5.24 -3.56 -7.29
CA PHE A 195 -4.75 -2.80 -8.43
C PHE A 195 -5.42 -1.42 -8.45
N PHE A 196 -4.63 -0.37 -8.70
CA PHE A 196 -5.14 0.97 -8.91
C PHE A 196 -6.20 1.01 -10.02
N ASN A 197 -7.24 1.83 -9.80
CA ASN A 197 -8.41 1.97 -10.70
C ASN A 197 -9.24 0.68 -10.88
N THR A 198 -9.16 -0.26 -9.93
CA THR A 198 -10.02 -1.45 -9.91
C THR A 198 -10.84 -1.50 -8.62
N SER A 199 -11.88 -2.31 -8.62
CA SER A 199 -12.65 -2.71 -7.44
C SER A 199 -11.99 -3.86 -6.65
N ASP A 200 -10.88 -4.39 -7.16
CA ASP A 200 -10.27 -5.60 -6.63
C ASP A 200 -9.39 -5.21 -5.44
N GLY A 201 -9.70 -5.73 -4.26
CA GLY A 201 -8.97 -5.43 -3.04
C GLY A 201 -9.21 -6.50 -1.99
N SER A 202 -8.16 -7.14 -1.51
CA SER A 202 -8.29 -8.19 -0.49
C SER A 202 -7.14 -8.16 0.48
N ASP A 203 -7.47 -8.41 1.74
CA ASP A 203 -6.53 -8.62 2.82
C ASP A 203 -6.11 -10.09 2.92
N TYR A 204 -4.90 -10.29 3.42
CA TYR A 204 -4.34 -11.54 3.90
C TYR A 204 -3.76 -11.30 5.30
N ALA A 205 -3.90 -12.28 6.18
CA ALA A 205 -3.25 -12.27 7.48
C ALA A 205 -1.83 -12.81 7.34
N VAL A 206 -0.84 -12.08 7.84
CA VAL A 206 0.55 -12.52 7.92
C VAL A 206 0.90 -12.73 9.38
N ILE A 207 1.12 -13.98 9.76
CA ILE A 207 1.42 -14.35 11.14
C ILE A 207 2.89 -14.72 11.24
N TRP A 208 3.64 -14.01 12.08
CA TRP A 208 4.95 -14.46 12.53
C TRP A 208 4.80 -15.13 13.89
N ASP A 209 5.25 -16.39 13.99
CA ASP A 209 5.30 -17.15 15.24
C ASP A 209 6.71 -17.11 15.81
N ARG A 210 6.84 -16.56 17.02
CA ARG A 210 8.11 -16.42 17.74
C ARG A 210 8.73 -17.75 18.13
N ASN A 211 7.91 -18.70 18.55
CA ASN A 211 8.36 -19.99 19.09
C ASN A 211 8.85 -20.91 17.99
N GLN A 212 8.12 -20.96 16.88
CA GLN A 212 8.46 -21.76 15.70
C GLN A 212 9.38 -21.02 14.74
N ASN A 213 9.49 -19.70 14.90
CA ASN A 213 10.26 -18.82 14.04
C ASN A 213 9.80 -18.87 12.56
N THR A 214 8.51 -19.06 12.34
CA THR A 214 7.88 -19.21 11.03
C THR A 214 7.03 -18.01 10.67
N VAL A 215 6.82 -17.80 9.37
CA VAL A 215 5.86 -16.82 8.84
C VAL A 215 4.83 -17.58 8.01
N THR A 216 3.56 -17.40 8.34
CA THR A 216 2.42 -18.00 7.63
C THR A 216 1.56 -16.88 7.05
N THR A 217 1.08 -17.06 5.82
CA THR A 217 0.09 -16.16 5.21
C THR A 217 -1.22 -16.90 5.06
N LEU A 218 -2.30 -16.32 5.60
CA LEU A 218 -3.63 -16.90 5.62
C LEU A 218 -4.62 -15.99 4.89
N ALA A 219 -5.60 -16.61 4.25
CA ALA A 219 -6.81 -15.99 3.75
C ALA A 219 -7.95 -17.01 3.88
N PRO A 220 -9.22 -16.58 3.85
CA PRO A 220 -10.33 -17.51 3.77
C PRO A 220 -10.18 -18.44 2.55
N GLU A 221 -10.18 -19.75 2.77
CA GLU A 221 -10.04 -20.75 1.72
C GLU A 221 -11.36 -21.49 1.47
N ARG A 222 -11.54 -21.98 0.24
CA ARG A 222 -12.67 -22.84 -0.18
C ARG A 222 -14.05 -22.20 0.00
N ILE A 223 -14.09 -20.87 -0.02
CA ILE A 223 -15.31 -20.06 -0.09
C ILE A 223 -15.24 -19.12 -1.31
N HIS A 224 -16.39 -18.65 -1.78
CA HIS A 224 -16.46 -17.69 -2.88
C HIS A 224 -16.53 -16.26 -2.34
N TYR A 225 -15.57 -15.41 -2.73
CA TYR A 225 -15.51 -13.99 -2.40
C TYR A 225 -14.62 -13.25 -3.41
N THR A 226 -14.79 -11.93 -3.52
CA THR A 226 -13.88 -11.05 -4.29
C THR A 226 -13.02 -10.19 -3.38
N ASN A 227 -13.48 -9.93 -2.17
CA ASN A 227 -12.82 -9.07 -1.19
C ASN A 227 -12.85 -9.74 0.18
N ALA A 228 -11.72 -9.69 0.88
CA ALA A 228 -11.64 -10.05 2.29
C ALA A 228 -11.03 -8.88 3.07
N MET A 229 -11.53 -8.66 4.28
CA MET A 229 -11.06 -7.64 5.21
C MET A 229 -10.61 -8.33 6.50
N LEU A 230 -9.36 -8.13 6.90
CA LEU A 230 -8.82 -8.67 8.14
C LEU A 230 -9.39 -7.90 9.33
N LEU A 231 -9.96 -8.61 10.29
CA LEU A 231 -10.58 -8.04 11.48
C LEU A 231 -9.74 -8.15 12.74
N GLY A 232 -8.80 -9.08 12.84
CA GLY A 232 -7.93 -9.25 14.02
C GLY A 232 -7.86 -10.70 14.50
N TRP A 233 -7.48 -10.90 15.76
CA TRP A 233 -7.51 -12.21 16.41
C TRP A 233 -8.93 -12.56 16.87
N SER A 234 -9.27 -13.83 16.86
CA SER A 234 -10.53 -14.31 17.45
C SER A 234 -10.47 -14.25 18.98
N GLN A 235 -11.51 -13.67 19.61
CA GLN A 235 -11.68 -13.70 21.05
C GLN A 235 -12.00 -15.12 21.55
N ALA A 236 -12.86 -15.84 20.82
CA ALA A 236 -13.29 -17.18 21.20
C ALA A 236 -12.15 -18.22 21.04
N ASN A 237 -11.28 -18.04 20.05
CA ASN A 237 -10.19 -18.96 19.70
C ASN A 237 -8.91 -18.16 19.39
N PRO A 238 -8.04 -17.87 20.38
CA PRO A 238 -6.87 -16.98 20.21
C PRO A 238 -5.81 -17.42 19.19
N ASP A 239 -5.92 -18.63 18.65
CA ASP A 239 -5.07 -19.15 17.56
C ASP A 239 -5.62 -18.83 16.16
N GLN A 240 -6.86 -18.36 16.06
CA GLN A 240 -7.54 -18.06 14.81
C GLN A 240 -7.56 -16.56 14.54
N VAL A 241 -7.61 -16.20 13.25
CA VAL A 241 -7.82 -14.83 12.80
C VAL A 241 -9.21 -14.69 12.18
N LEU A 242 -9.80 -13.52 12.33
CA LEU A 242 -11.13 -13.21 11.83
C LEU A 242 -11.04 -12.37 10.55
N PHE A 243 -11.87 -12.72 9.58
CA PHE A 243 -12.07 -11.97 8.35
C PHE A 243 -13.55 -11.67 8.16
N GLN A 244 -13.85 -10.55 7.52
CA GLN A 244 -15.10 -10.38 6.77
C GLN A 244 -14.80 -10.61 5.30
N ALA A 245 -15.56 -11.49 4.63
CA ALA A 245 -15.33 -11.77 3.22
C ALA A 245 -16.64 -11.86 2.45
N GLY A 246 -16.65 -11.27 1.25
CA GLY A 246 -17.83 -11.23 0.40
C GLY A 246 -17.51 -10.70 -1.00
N GLU A 247 -18.58 -10.44 -1.75
CA GLU A 247 -18.48 -9.83 -3.07
C GLU A 247 -18.78 -8.33 -2.96
N LEU A 248 -18.02 -7.51 -3.69
CA LEU A 248 -18.28 -6.07 -3.72
C LEU A 248 -19.69 -5.81 -4.26
N GLY A 249 -20.43 -4.93 -3.58
CA GLY A 249 -21.82 -4.61 -3.90
C GLY A 249 -22.85 -5.42 -3.10
N ASN A 250 -22.43 -6.49 -2.40
CA ASN A 250 -23.28 -7.15 -1.42
C ASN A 250 -23.34 -6.32 -0.13
N GLU A 251 -24.54 -6.17 0.44
CA GLU A 251 -24.76 -5.40 1.67
C GLU A 251 -24.17 -6.08 2.91
N TYR A 252 -24.01 -7.41 2.88
CA TYR A 252 -23.56 -8.20 4.01
C TYR A 252 -22.38 -9.09 3.63
N TRP A 253 -21.26 -8.92 4.33
CA TRP A 253 -20.11 -9.80 4.26
C TRP A 253 -20.07 -10.65 5.54
N PRO A 254 -20.26 -11.98 5.45
CA PRO A 254 -20.17 -12.85 6.61
C PRO A 254 -18.77 -12.82 7.24
N MET A 255 -18.74 -13.07 8.55
CA MET A 255 -17.50 -13.24 9.29
C MET A 255 -17.01 -14.69 9.21
N TRP A 256 -15.73 -14.87 8.98
CA TRP A 256 -15.05 -16.16 8.88
C TRP A 256 -13.88 -16.20 9.84
N SER A 257 -13.71 -17.32 10.54
CA SER A 257 -12.48 -17.62 11.25
C SER A 257 -11.57 -18.48 10.38
N VAL A 258 -10.27 -18.22 10.46
CA VAL A 258 -9.23 -18.95 9.73
C VAL A 258 -8.17 -19.44 10.70
N GLU A 259 -7.96 -20.75 10.70
CA GLU A 259 -6.95 -21.43 11.50
C GLU A 259 -5.55 -21.34 10.86
N PRO A 260 -4.46 -21.54 11.63
CA PRO A 260 -3.09 -21.57 11.10
C PRO A 260 -2.84 -22.65 10.03
N ASN A 261 -3.69 -23.67 9.97
CA ASN A 261 -3.64 -24.74 8.97
C ASN A 261 -4.43 -24.40 7.67
N GLY A 262 -5.04 -23.21 7.59
CA GLY A 262 -5.87 -22.76 6.46
C GLY A 262 -7.34 -23.18 6.54
N TYR A 263 -7.77 -23.93 7.56
CA TYR A 263 -9.17 -24.28 7.75
C TYR A 263 -9.99 -23.02 8.00
N THR A 264 -11.07 -22.87 7.24
CA THR A 264 -11.96 -21.70 7.25
C THR A 264 -13.34 -22.12 7.70
N ALA A 265 -13.89 -21.43 8.69
CA ALA A 265 -15.22 -21.70 9.25
C ALA A 265 -16.05 -20.41 9.37
N LEU A 266 -17.36 -20.54 9.16
CA LEU A 266 -18.31 -19.43 9.34
C LEU A 266 -18.51 -19.18 10.84
N THR A 267 -18.45 -17.92 11.28
CA THR A 267 -18.60 -17.55 12.69
C THR A 267 -19.64 -16.43 12.85
N PHE A 268 -20.40 -16.45 13.95
CA PHE A 268 -21.58 -15.59 14.13
C PHE A 268 -21.62 -14.79 15.43
N GLU A 269 -20.72 -15.04 16.38
CA GLU A 269 -20.72 -14.42 17.71
C GLU A 269 -19.30 -14.20 18.25
N ASP A 270 -18.31 -14.16 17.35
CA ASP A 270 -16.92 -13.92 17.71
C ASP A 270 -16.58 -12.43 17.54
N GLU A 271 -15.66 -11.94 18.36
CA GLU A 271 -15.24 -10.55 18.35
C GLU A 271 -13.75 -10.46 18.02
N PRO A 272 -13.34 -9.49 17.18
CA PRO A 272 -11.94 -9.25 16.93
C PRO A 272 -11.24 -8.62 18.12
N MET A 273 -10.09 -9.19 18.49
CA MET A 273 -9.21 -8.70 19.55
C MET A 273 -7.88 -8.22 18.98
N VAL A 274 -7.34 -7.17 19.61
CA VAL A 274 -5.99 -6.66 19.35
C VAL A 274 -5.20 -6.42 20.62
N TYR A 275 -3.89 -6.60 20.49
CA TYR A 275 -2.91 -6.45 21.56
C TYR A 275 -1.65 -5.77 21.05
N GLY A 276 -0.91 -5.19 21.97
CA GLY A 276 0.26 -4.37 21.68
C GLY A 276 -0.06 -2.88 21.68
N GLU A 277 1.00 -2.08 21.64
CA GLU A 277 0.89 -0.63 21.73
C GLU A 277 1.46 0.02 20.46
N SER A 278 0.64 0.82 19.79
CA SER A 278 1.10 1.68 18.69
C SER A 278 1.79 2.90 19.26
N VAL A 279 3.08 3.04 19.00
CA VAL A 279 3.88 4.16 19.44
C VAL A 279 4.37 4.98 18.25
N GLU A 280 4.15 6.29 18.33
CA GLU A 280 4.84 7.24 17.47
C GLU A 280 6.28 7.36 17.93
N HIS A 281 7.22 7.15 17.01
CA HIS A 281 8.66 7.33 17.25
C HIS A 281 9.29 6.41 18.32
N ILE A 282 9.66 5.19 17.91
CA ILE A 282 10.88 4.56 18.42
C ILE A 282 11.84 4.45 17.24
N TRP A 283 12.71 5.45 17.06
CA TRP A 283 13.88 5.30 16.20
C TRP A 283 15.07 6.03 16.81
N SER A 284 16.10 5.25 17.15
CA SER A 284 17.42 5.69 17.64
C SER A 284 18.55 5.43 16.61
N GLY A 285 18.23 4.95 15.40
CA GLY A 285 19.20 4.65 14.34
C GLY A 285 19.52 5.82 13.40
N SER A 286 20.60 5.73 12.61
CA SER A 286 20.91 6.74 11.59
C SER A 286 19.91 6.70 10.44
N GLN A 287 19.33 7.85 10.09
CA GLN A 287 18.60 8.00 8.83
C GLN A 287 19.59 7.90 7.68
N ALA A 288 19.61 6.76 7.01
CA ALA A 288 20.21 6.71 5.70
C ALA A 288 19.21 7.36 4.73
N ARG A 289 19.52 8.61 4.34
CA ARG A 289 18.86 9.28 3.22
C ARG A 289 19.22 8.48 1.95
N TRP A 290 18.22 7.99 1.22
CA TRP A 290 18.38 7.44 -0.12
C TRP A 290 17.28 7.99 -1.01
#